data_AF-A0A1C5PPZ2-F1
#
_entry.id   AF-A0A1C5PPZ2-F1
#
_cell.length_a   1.000
_cell.length_b   1.000
_cell.length_c   1.000
_cell.angle_alpha   90.00
_cell.angle_beta   90.00
_cell.angle_gamma   90.00
#
_symmetry.space_group_name_H-M   'P 1'
#
loop_
_entity.id
_entity.type
_entity.pdbx_description
1 polymer ?
#
loop_
_entity_poly.entity_id
_entity_poly.type
_entity_poly.pdbx_seq_one_letter_code
_entity_poly.pdbx_strand_id
1 'polypeptide(L)' 'MKKICPKCRREYSELDNYCTKCGLELEKEENRCSEMKTQLCRHRVYADDDVYCSCCGALTTYALERERLRMEKTE' A
#
# COMPACT_ATOMS: atom_id res chain seq x y z
N MET A 1 18.66 -3.40 0.92
CA MET A 1 18.73 -3.07 2.37
C MET A 1 17.31 -2.87 2.91
N LYS A 2 17.03 -3.09 4.20
CA LYS A 2 15.71 -2.76 4.77
C LYS A 2 15.71 -1.31 5.26
N LYS A 3 14.78 -0.49 4.79
CA LYS A 3 14.60 0.90 5.23
C LYS A 3 13.42 0.99 6.21
N ILE A 4 13.36 2.07 7.01
CA ILE A 4 12.33 2.28 8.03
C ILE A 4 11.50 3.51 7.69
N CYS A 5 10.17 3.36 7.65
CA CYS A 5 9.27 4.47 7.38
C CYS A 5 9.41 5.54 8.48
N PRO A 6 9.70 6.80 8.14
CA PRO A 6 9.91 7.84 9.16
C PRO A 6 8.63 8.22 9.92
N LYS A 7 7.44 7.94 9.35
CA LYS A 7 6.14 8.26 9.96
C LYS A 7 5.62 7.16 10.88
N CYS A 8 5.67 5.89 10.45
CA CYS A 8 5.03 4.80 11.19
C CYS A 8 5.99 3.67 11.60
N ARG A 9 7.29 3.82 11.34
CA ARG A 9 8.36 2.87 11.69
C ARG A 9 8.24 1.48 11.05
N ARG A 10 7.32 1.28 10.09
CA ARG A 10 7.21 0.06 9.28
C ARG A 10 8.50 -0.14 8.48
N GLU A 11 9.03 -1.37 8.50
CA GLU A 11 10.09 -1.80 7.59
C GLU A 11 9.58 -1.83 6.14
N TYR A 12 10.37 -1.33 5.21
CA TYR A 12 10.06 -1.34 3.78
C TYR A 12 11.28 -1.69 2.93
N SER A 13 11.03 -2.12 1.71
CA SER A 13 12.05 -2.48 0.71
C SER A 13 12.49 -1.25 -0.07
N GLU A 14 13.73 -1.21 -0.58
CA GLU A 14 14.22 -0.11 -1.41
C GLU A 14 13.38 0.13 -2.68
N LEU A 15 12.59 -0.86 -3.09
CA LEU A 15 11.68 -0.79 -4.23
C LEU A 15 10.29 -0.20 -3.88
N ASP A 16 10.04 0.06 -2.59
CA ASP A 16 8.76 0.62 -2.14
C ASP A 16 8.78 2.14 -2.22
N ASN A 17 7.91 2.68 -3.08
CA ASN A 17 7.71 4.13 -3.25
C ASN A 17 6.74 4.71 -2.22
N TYR A 18 5.94 3.87 -1.55
CA TYR A 18 4.96 4.28 -0.55
C TYR A 18 4.93 3.30 0.61
N CYS A 19 4.72 3.80 1.82
CA CYS A 19 4.56 2.95 2.98
C CYS A 19 3.19 2.24 2.95
N THR A 20 3.19 0.91 2.94
CA THR A 20 1.95 0.11 2.91
C THR A 20 1.06 0.30 4.13
N LYS A 21 1.60 0.79 5.25
CA LYS A 21 0.85 0.97 6.49
C LYS A 21 0.25 2.36 6.66
N CYS A 22 0.98 3.41 6.30
CA CYS A 22 0.58 4.79 6.60
C CYS A 22 0.45 5.71 5.37
N GLY A 23 0.72 5.20 4.17
CA GLY A 23 0.57 5.91 2.91
C GLY A 23 1.61 7.00 2.64
N LEU A 24 2.63 7.14 3.51
CA LEU A 24 3.70 8.11 3.30
C LEU A 24 4.47 7.78 2.01
N GLU A 25 4.70 8.77 1.16
CA GLU A 25 5.61 8.68 0.02
C GLU A 25 7.06 8.53 0.51
N LEU A 26 7.76 7.57 -0.06
CA LEU A 26 9.14 7.19 0.26
C LEU A 26 10.06 7.66 -0.87
N GLU A 27 11.38 7.54 -0.69
CA GLU A 27 12.35 7.81 -1.76
C GLU A 27 12.02 6.97 -2.99
N LYS A 28 11.67 7.65 -4.08
CA LYS A 28 11.22 7.02 -5.33
C LYS A 28 12.40 6.39 -6.08
N GLU A 29 12.32 5.09 -6.32
CA GLU A 29 12.89 4.52 -7.55
C GLU A 29 11.87 4.68 -8.70
N GLU A 30 12.31 4.47 -9.95
CA GLU A 30 11.42 4.56 -11.11
C GLU A 30 10.15 3.72 -10.89
N ASN A 31 9.00 4.41 -10.87
CA ASN A 31 7.74 3.82 -10.49
C ASN A 31 7.29 2.80 -11.56
N ARG A 32 7.35 1.52 -11.22
CA ARG A 32 6.83 0.42 -12.05
C ARG A 32 5.35 0.11 -11.80
N CYS A 33 4.66 0.91 -10.98
CA CYS A 33 3.22 0.80 -10.85
C CYS A 33 2.55 1.35 -12.11
N SER A 34 1.63 0.57 -12.69
CA SER A 34 0.56 1.22 -13.43
C SER A 34 -0.34 1.93 -12.40
N GLU A 35 -0.52 3.24 -12.49
CA GLU A 35 -1.57 3.94 -11.75
C GLU A 35 -2.96 3.29 -11.96
N MET A 36 -3.11 2.53 -13.05
CA MET A 36 -4.34 1.90 -13.53
C MET A 36 -4.63 0.48 -13.02
N LYS A 37 -4.03 0.01 -11.91
CA LYS A 37 -4.28 -1.35 -11.36
C LYS A 37 -4.12 -2.50 -12.39
N THR A 38 -3.06 -2.49 -13.19
CA THR A 38 -2.77 -3.54 -14.19
C THR A 38 -2.38 -4.89 -13.53
N GLN A 39 -1.98 -5.85 -14.36
CA GLN A 39 -1.53 -7.19 -13.97
C GLN A 39 -0.49 -7.22 -12.83
N LEU A 40 0.29 -6.15 -12.63
CA LEU A 40 1.27 -6.07 -11.53
C LEU A 40 0.60 -5.89 -10.17
N CYS A 41 -0.48 -5.12 -10.08
CA CYS A 41 -1.19 -4.91 -8.81
C CYS A 41 -2.05 -6.12 -8.42
N ARG A 42 -2.66 -6.82 -9.40
CA ARG A 42 -3.61 -7.93 -9.13
C ARG A 42 -2.96 -9.20 -8.56
N HIS A 43 -1.68 -9.45 -8.85
CA HIS A 43 -0.95 -10.63 -8.37
C HIS A 43 -0.15 -10.33 -7.10
N ARG A 44 -0.23 -9.10 -6.60
CA ARG A 44 0.53 -8.70 -5.44
C ARG A 44 -0.12 -9.28 -4.19
N VAL A 45 0.68 -9.99 -3.41
CA VAL A 45 0.26 -10.49 -2.10
C VAL A 45 0.52 -9.39 -1.09
N TYR A 46 -0.56 -8.89 -0.49
CA TYR A 46 -0.51 -7.93 0.61
C TYR A 46 -0.56 -8.67 1.94
N ALA A 47 0.12 -8.14 2.96
CA ALA A 47 -0.09 -8.58 4.33
C ALA A 47 -1.48 -8.13 4.82
N ASP A 48 -2.04 -8.84 5.81
CA ASP A 48 -3.37 -8.51 6.36
C ASP A 48 -3.47 -7.06 6.85
N ASP A 49 -2.37 -6.53 7.37
CA ASP A 49 -2.27 -5.17 7.90
C ASP A 49 -1.78 -4.13 6.89
N ASP A 50 -1.56 -4.51 5.63
CA ASP A 50 -1.32 -3.55 4.56
C ASP A 50 -2.62 -2.80 4.21
N VAL A 51 -2.49 -1.49 4.11
CA VAL A 51 -3.57 -0.54 3.85
C VAL A 51 -3.40 0.11 2.48
N TYR A 52 -2.16 0.43 2.11
CA TYR A 52 -1.80 1.14 0.88
C TYR A 52 -0.89 0.32 -0.02
N CYS A 53 -1.00 0.53 -1.33
CA CYS A 53 -0.10 -0.02 -2.33
C CYS A 53 1.27 0.65 -2.24
N SER A 54 2.35 -0.11 -2.10
CA SER A 54 3.69 0.48 -2.00
C SER A 54 4.22 1.09 -3.30
N CYS A 55 3.52 0.94 -4.42
CA CYS A 55 3.97 1.50 -5.69
C CYS A 55 3.21 2.77 -6.11
N CYS A 56 1.92 2.90 -5.78
CA CYS A 56 1.12 4.09 -6.13
C CYS A 56 0.43 4.80 -4.95
N GLY A 57 0.53 4.27 -3.73
CA GLY A 57 -0.08 4.88 -2.53
C GLY A 57 -1.60 4.75 -2.44
N ALA A 58 -2.29 4.16 -3.42
CA ALA A 58 -3.74 3.91 -3.35
C ALA A 58 -4.08 2.82 -2.33
N LEU A 59 -5.32 2.81 -1.82
CA LEU A 59 -5.80 1.73 -0.94
C LEU A 59 -5.75 0.37 -1.63
N THR A 60 -5.37 -0.66 -0.87
CA THR A 60 -5.44 -2.05 -1.35
C THR A 60 -6.90 -2.49 -1.49
N THR A 61 -7.15 -3.53 -2.30
CA THR A 61 -8.49 -4.12 -2.41
C THR A 61 -9.02 -4.61 -1.07
N TYR A 62 -8.14 -5.23 -0.26
CA TYR A 62 -8.47 -5.64 1.11
C TYR A 62 -8.82 -4.46 2.01
N ALA A 63 -8.09 -3.34 1.91
CA ALA A 63 -8.39 -2.14 2.70
C ALA A 63 -9.74 -1.52 2.30
N LEU A 64 -10.02 -1.43 1.00
CA LEU A 64 -11.30 -0.92 0.48
C LEU A 64 -12.48 -1.78 0.92
N GLU A 65 -12.35 -3.11 0.89
CA GLU A 65 -13.40 -4.01 1.33
C GLU A 65 -13.66 -3.89 2.84
N ARG A 66 -12.61 -3.79 3.65
CA ARG A 66 -12.75 -3.53 5.10
C ARG A 66 -13.44 -2.20 5.40
N GLU A 67 -13.15 -1.15 4.62
CA GLU A 67 -13.80 0.14 4.77
C GLU A 67 -15.29 0.07 4.41
N ARG A 68 -15.64 -0.58 3.31
CA ARG A 68 -17.03 -0.83 2.93
C ARG A 68 -17.80 -1.59 4.02
N LEU A 69 -17.23 -2.68 4.52
CA LEU A 69 -17.83 -3.48 5.61
C LEU A 69 -17.97 -2.71 6.93
N ARG A 70 -17.13 -1.68 7.18
CA ARG A 70 -17.29 -0.80 8.35
C ARG A 70 -18.46 0.15 8.14
N MET A 71 -18.60 0.72 6.95
CA MET A 71 -19.72 1.62 6.60
C MET A 71 -21.07 0.89 6.72
N GLU A 72 -21.18 -0.33 6.17
CA GLU A 72 -22.40 -1.16 6.20
C GLU A 72 -22.82 -1.61 7.61
N LYS A 73 -21.94 -1.57 8.62
CA LYS A 73 -22.24 -1.94 10.02
C LYS A 73 -22.64 -0.75 10.89
N THR A 74 -22.60 0.45 10.36
CA THR A 74 -22.90 1.68 11.10
C THR A 74 -24.32 2.21 10.79
N GLU A 75 -25.09 1.45 10.00
CA GLU A 75 -26.52 1.66 9.68
C GLU A 75 -27.38 0.60 10.38
#